data_AF-A0A959J1R2-F1
#
_entry.id   AF-A0A959J1R2-F1
#
_cell.length_a   1.000
_cell.length_b   1.000
_cell.length_c   1.000
_cell.angle_alpha   90.00
_cell.angle_beta   90.00
_cell.angle_gamma   90.00
#
_symmetry.space_group_name_H-M   'P 1'
#
loop_
_entity.id
_entity.type
_entity.pdbx_description
1 polymer ?
#
loop_
_entity_poly.entity_id
_entity_poly.type
_entity_poly.pdbx_seq_one_letter_code
_entity_poly.pdbx_strand_id
1 'polypeptide(L)'
;MKKAFFLTITILTIWACQNDPTKLWKAMDLLPYGIPITILAPDSADVNMSKLGVIKDITIKKGDDYNIQIFASPVTTGSIEELKANQMDEVKSNRFFSKIITEEPNGFIYETVIDSANINYGFRQVHYQADLEYVFQQSLMGSFTQEQIERMYEAVKQKEQ
;
A
#
# COMPACT_ATOMS: atom_id res chain seq x y z
N MET A 1 -60.83 14.73 29.89
CA MET A 1 -60.29 15.05 28.55
C MET A 1 -58.78 14.94 28.60
N LYS A 2 -58.23 14.01 27.81
CA LYS A 2 -56.84 13.56 27.83
C LYS A 2 -55.95 14.56 27.09
N LYS A 3 -54.80 14.95 27.64
CA LYS A 3 -53.71 15.57 26.88
C LYS A 3 -52.42 14.82 27.20
N ALA A 4 -52.07 13.90 26.31
CA ALA A 4 -50.80 13.19 26.31
C ALA A 4 -49.70 14.15 25.83
N PHE A 5 -48.66 14.31 26.64
CA PHE A 5 -47.44 15.03 26.28
C PHE A 5 -46.55 14.05 25.51
N PHE A 6 -46.56 14.12 24.18
CA PHE A 6 -45.67 13.33 23.33
C PHE A 6 -44.33 14.07 23.21
N LEU A 7 -43.29 13.50 23.84
CA LEU A 7 -41.90 13.89 23.70
C LEU A 7 -41.35 13.27 22.40
N THR A 8 -41.25 14.07 21.34
CA THR A 8 -40.67 13.62 20.07
C THR A 8 -39.15 13.82 20.13
N ILE A 9 -38.41 12.75 20.44
CA ILE A 9 -36.96 12.68 20.27
C ILE A 9 -36.68 12.52 18.77
N THR A 10 -36.23 13.60 18.14
CA THR A 10 -35.72 13.59 16.76
C THR A 10 -34.30 13.05 16.79
N ILE A 11 -34.14 11.76 16.48
CA ILE A 11 -32.84 11.15 16.23
C ILE A 11 -32.29 11.72 14.91
N LEU A 12 -31.32 12.64 15.05
CA LEU A 12 -30.43 13.06 13.97
C LEU A 12 -29.42 11.94 13.72
N THR A 13 -29.74 11.01 12.81
CA THR A 13 -28.73 10.14 12.20
C THR A 13 -27.90 10.99 11.25
N ILE A 14 -26.86 11.64 11.77
CA ILE A 14 -25.75 12.14 10.97
C ILE A 14 -25.11 10.93 10.28
N TRP A 15 -25.46 10.79 9.00
CA TRP A 15 -24.75 9.97 8.03
C TRP A 15 -23.28 10.39 8.02
N ALA A 16 -22.43 9.65 8.73
CA ALA A 16 -20.99 9.69 8.50
C ALA A 16 -20.71 8.93 7.20
N CYS A 17 -20.92 9.59 6.06
CA CYS A 17 -20.29 9.17 4.81
C CYS A 17 -18.78 9.34 5.00
N GLN A 18 -18.10 8.28 5.41
CA GLN A 18 -16.66 8.15 5.19
C GLN A 18 -16.46 8.12 3.68
N ASN A 19 -16.14 9.28 3.10
CA ASN A 19 -15.64 9.39 1.74
C ASN A 19 -14.26 8.73 1.72
N ASP A 20 -14.24 7.41 1.60
CA ASP A 20 -13.02 6.64 1.42
C ASP A 20 -12.35 7.08 0.12
N PRO A 21 -11.21 7.79 0.17
CA PRO A 21 -10.58 8.35 -1.02
C PRO A 21 -9.92 7.27 -1.88
N THR A 22 -9.88 6.00 -1.46
CA THR A 22 -9.54 4.86 -2.33
C THR A 22 -10.65 4.51 -3.32
N LYS A 23 -11.91 4.90 -3.05
CA LYS A 23 -13.05 4.66 -3.97
C LYS A 23 -12.91 5.34 -5.34
N LEU A 24 -11.93 6.23 -5.49
CA LEU A 24 -11.63 6.90 -6.77
C LEU A 24 -10.55 6.21 -7.59
N TRP A 25 -9.77 5.31 -7.00
CA TRP A 25 -8.73 4.56 -7.72
C TRP A 25 -9.35 3.42 -8.51
N LYS A 26 -8.83 3.21 -9.72
CA LYS A 26 -9.34 2.19 -10.63
C LYS A 26 -8.31 1.10 -10.80
N ALA A 27 -8.81 -0.09 -11.13
CA ALA A 27 -7.96 -1.19 -11.52
C ALA A 27 -7.09 -0.78 -12.72
N MET A 28 -5.79 -0.96 -12.56
CA MET A 28 -4.76 -0.74 -13.57
C MET A 28 -4.11 -2.09 -13.86
N ASP A 29 -4.31 -2.58 -15.08
CA ASP A 29 -3.62 -3.78 -15.59
C ASP A 29 -2.18 -3.42 -15.94
N LEU A 30 -1.23 -4.15 -15.35
CA LEU A 30 0.20 -3.96 -15.57
C LEU A 30 0.79 -4.90 -16.63
N LEU A 31 -0.03 -5.74 -17.25
CA LEU A 31 0.40 -6.60 -18.35
C LEU A 31 1.02 -5.82 -19.52
N PRO A 32 0.50 -4.64 -19.93
CA PRO A 32 1.16 -3.80 -20.94
C PRO A 32 2.58 -3.35 -20.55
N TYR A 33 2.89 -3.35 -19.25
CA TYR A 33 4.19 -3.02 -18.66
C TYR A 33 5.05 -4.27 -18.39
N GLY A 34 4.60 -5.44 -18.85
CA GLY A 34 5.38 -6.66 -18.85
C GLY A 34 5.33 -7.45 -17.54
N ILE A 35 4.37 -7.18 -16.65
CA ILE A 35 4.09 -8.04 -15.48
C ILE A 35 2.59 -8.36 -15.39
N PRO A 36 2.18 -9.60 -15.09
CA PRO A 36 0.78 -10.01 -15.09
C PRO A 36 0.04 -9.63 -13.79
N ILE A 37 0.22 -8.40 -13.30
CA ILE A 37 -0.33 -7.91 -12.03
C ILE A 37 -1.39 -6.85 -12.29
N THR A 38 -2.38 -6.75 -11.40
CA THR A 38 -3.34 -5.64 -11.37
C THR A 38 -3.27 -4.95 -9.99
N ILE A 39 -3.27 -3.62 -9.99
CA ILE A 39 -3.34 -2.82 -8.77
C ILE A 39 -4.45 -1.76 -8.90
N LEU A 40 -4.79 -1.08 -7.81
CA LEU A 40 -5.59 0.14 -7.87
C LEU A 40 -4.68 1.36 -8.02
N ALA A 41 -4.99 2.26 -8.96
CA ALA A 41 -4.23 3.49 -9.15
C ALA A 41 -5.14 4.69 -9.47
N PRO A 42 -4.72 5.93 -9.19
CA PRO A 42 -5.37 7.13 -9.69
C PRO A 42 -5.50 7.15 -11.22
N ASP A 43 -6.56 7.80 -11.71
CA ASP A 43 -6.73 8.02 -13.15
C ASP A 43 -5.52 8.77 -13.75
N SER A 44 -5.04 8.25 -14.89
CA SER A 44 -3.88 8.81 -15.60
C SER A 44 -2.64 8.97 -14.72
N ALA A 45 -2.35 7.98 -13.86
CA ALA A 45 -1.05 7.87 -13.18
C ALA A 45 0.06 7.60 -14.20
N ASP A 46 1.22 8.23 -13.98
CA ASP A 46 2.39 8.06 -14.82
C ASP A 46 3.09 6.74 -14.47
N VAL A 47 3.36 5.92 -15.48
CA VAL A 47 4.06 4.65 -15.32
C VAL A 47 5.44 4.74 -15.95
N ASN A 48 6.47 4.55 -15.14
CA ASN A 48 7.86 4.48 -15.57
C ASN A 48 8.39 3.07 -15.33
N MET A 49 9.13 2.54 -16.29
CA MET A 49 9.76 1.23 -16.19
C MET A 49 11.25 1.34 -16.38
N SER A 50 11.98 0.59 -15.57
CA SER A 50 13.40 0.36 -15.76
C SER A 50 13.75 -1.10 -15.46
N LYS A 51 15.00 -1.47 -15.73
CA LYS A 51 15.49 -2.83 -15.51
C LYS A 51 16.88 -2.77 -14.91
N LEU A 52 17.08 -3.54 -13.85
CA LEU A 52 18.36 -3.71 -13.17
C LEU A 52 18.74 -5.20 -13.22
N GLY A 53 19.55 -5.57 -14.21
CA GLY A 53 19.89 -6.98 -14.43
C GLY A 53 18.63 -7.80 -14.78
N VAL A 54 18.23 -8.72 -13.90
CA VAL A 54 16.99 -9.52 -14.06
C VAL A 54 15.76 -8.90 -13.40
N ILE A 55 15.95 -7.84 -12.60
CA ILE A 55 14.89 -7.19 -11.85
C ILE A 55 14.19 -6.17 -12.75
N LYS A 56 12.86 -6.27 -12.87
CA LYS A 56 12.02 -5.20 -13.43
C LYS A 56 11.64 -4.25 -12.30
N ASP A 57 11.81 -2.95 -12.53
CA ASP A 57 11.44 -1.88 -11.61
C ASP A 57 10.37 -1.02 -12.27
N ILE A 58 9.18 -1.02 -11.70
CA ILE A 58 8.02 -0.30 -12.21
C ILE A 58 7.59 0.71 -11.17
N THR A 59 7.61 2.00 -11.52
CA THR A 59 7.15 3.10 -10.67
C THR A 59 5.87 3.69 -11.25
N ILE A 60 4.84 3.79 -10.41
CA ILE A 60 3.51 4.29 -10.76
C ILE A 60 3.22 5.49 -9.86
N LYS A 61 3.16 6.69 -10.43
CA LYS A 61 3.10 7.95 -9.68
C LYS A 61 1.93 8.82 -10.12
N LYS A 62 1.30 9.48 -9.14
CA LYS A 62 0.37 10.59 -9.37
C LYS A 62 0.49 11.60 -8.24
N GLY A 63 0.73 12.86 -8.59
CA GLY A 63 0.82 13.94 -7.59
C GLY A 63 1.87 13.64 -6.52
N ASP A 64 1.56 14.07 -5.29
CA ASP A 64 2.43 13.92 -4.11
C ASP A 64 1.91 12.84 -3.15
N ASP A 65 0.70 12.31 -3.35
CA ASP A 65 0.03 11.38 -2.44
C ASP A 65 0.00 9.92 -2.93
N TYR A 66 0.50 9.66 -4.14
CA TYR A 66 0.55 8.32 -4.72
C TYR A 66 1.86 8.08 -5.47
N ASN A 67 2.68 7.15 -4.96
CA ASN A 67 3.93 6.76 -5.61
C ASN A 67 4.32 5.33 -5.20
N ILE A 68 3.95 4.36 -6.02
CA ILE A 68 4.19 2.93 -5.80
C ILE A 68 5.35 2.47 -6.67
N GLN A 69 6.26 1.72 -6.09
CA GLN A 69 7.32 1.01 -6.78
C GLN A 69 7.11 -0.50 -6.64
N ILE A 70 7.30 -1.21 -7.74
CA ILE A 70 7.15 -2.66 -7.83
C ILE A 70 8.45 -3.23 -8.38
N PHE A 71 9.09 -4.08 -7.60
CA PHE A 71 10.16 -4.94 -8.09
C PHE A 71 9.60 -6.29 -8.46
N ALA A 72 9.92 -6.77 -9.66
CA ALA A 72 9.64 -8.13 -10.08
C ALA A 72 10.93 -8.84 -10.46
N SER A 73 11.21 -9.97 -9.81
CA SER A 73 12.41 -10.80 -9.99
C SER A 73 12.02 -12.27 -10.08
N PRO A 74 12.90 -13.15 -10.62
CA PRO A 74 12.71 -14.58 -10.48
C PRO A 74 12.56 -14.98 -9.01
N VAL A 75 11.69 -15.95 -8.72
CA VAL A 75 11.53 -16.46 -7.35
C VAL A 75 12.86 -17.03 -6.85
N THR A 76 13.33 -16.51 -5.72
CA THR A 76 14.57 -17.00 -5.07
C THR A 76 14.34 -17.54 -3.66
N THR A 77 13.18 -17.24 -3.07
CA THR A 77 12.77 -17.68 -1.73
C THR A 77 11.86 -18.91 -1.77
N GLY A 78 11.85 -19.70 -0.69
CA GLY A 78 11.10 -20.96 -0.60
C GLY A 78 9.61 -20.79 -0.26
N SER A 79 9.22 -19.67 0.34
CA SER A 79 7.82 -19.37 0.67
C SER A 79 7.54 -17.86 0.70
N ILE A 80 6.26 -17.47 0.70
CA ILE A 80 5.87 -16.05 0.78
C ILE A 80 6.21 -15.45 2.15
N GLU A 81 6.16 -16.27 3.20
CA GLU A 81 6.56 -15.90 4.56
C GLU A 81 8.06 -15.64 4.63
N GLU A 82 8.88 -16.45 3.95
CA GLU A 82 10.32 -16.21 3.84
C GLU A 82 10.61 -14.89 3.11
N LEU A 83 9.94 -14.63 1.98
CA LEU A 83 10.09 -13.38 1.26
C LEU A 83 9.70 -12.17 2.12
N LYS A 84 8.55 -12.24 2.81
CA LYS A 84 8.11 -11.19 3.73
C LYS A 84 9.11 -11.01 4.87
N ALA A 85 9.63 -12.09 5.45
CA ALA A 85 10.60 -12.03 6.54
C ALA A 85 11.90 -11.35 6.08
N ASN A 86 12.41 -11.69 4.89
CA ASN A 86 13.59 -11.03 4.31
C ASN A 86 13.37 -9.52 4.12
N GLN A 87 12.19 -9.13 3.60
CA GLN A 87 11.82 -7.71 3.45
C GLN A 87 11.68 -7.00 4.81
N MET A 88 11.14 -7.68 5.81
CA MET A 88 11.01 -7.18 7.18
C MET A 88 12.38 -6.96 7.82
N ASP A 89 13.32 -7.88 7.64
CA ASP A 89 14.67 -7.78 8.16
C ASP A 89 15.45 -6.64 7.49
N GLU A 90 15.28 -6.45 6.18
CA GLU A 90 15.85 -5.30 5.46
C GLU A 90 15.35 -3.98 6.05
N VAL A 91 14.04 -3.84 6.25
CA VAL A 91 13.45 -2.62 6.85
C VAL A 91 13.94 -2.39 8.28
N LYS A 92 13.97 -3.43 9.11
CA LYS A 92 14.45 -3.36 10.51
C LYS A 92 15.94 -3.04 10.62
N SER A 93 16.74 -3.34 9.58
CA SER A 93 18.16 -2.99 9.54
C SER A 93 18.41 -1.48 9.35
N ASN A 94 17.38 -0.71 8.94
CA ASN A 94 17.49 0.73 8.78
C ASN A 94 17.65 1.41 10.15
N ARG A 95 18.67 2.27 10.30
CA ARG A 95 18.94 3.02 11.53
C ARG A 95 17.79 3.92 12.02
N PHE A 96 16.86 4.28 11.14
CA PHE A 96 15.69 5.10 11.44
C PHE A 96 14.44 4.27 11.67
N PHE A 97 14.50 2.94 11.55
CA PHE A 97 13.38 2.08 11.87
C PHE A 97 12.92 2.32 13.32
N SER A 98 11.62 2.51 13.49
CA SER A 98 11.00 2.70 14.80
C SER A 98 10.20 1.47 15.21
N LYS A 99 9.18 1.10 14.43
CA LYS A 99 8.26 0.00 14.74
C LYS A 99 7.48 -0.48 13.52
N ILE A 100 6.89 -1.67 13.65
CA ILE A 100 5.84 -2.16 12.75
C ILE A 100 4.49 -1.63 13.24
N ILE A 101 3.69 -1.11 12.31
CA ILE A 101 2.34 -0.57 12.55
C ILE A 101 1.28 -1.63 12.28
N THR A 102 1.45 -2.38 11.19
CA THR A 102 0.54 -3.43 10.76
C THR A 102 1.36 -4.57 10.18
N GLU A 103 0.97 -5.80 10.49
CA GLU A 103 1.57 -6.99 9.92
C GLU A 103 0.48 -7.95 9.45
N GLU A 104 0.60 -8.41 8.21
CA GLU A 104 -0.27 -9.37 7.56
C GLU A 104 0.58 -10.54 7.01
N PRO A 105 -0.04 -11.64 6.54
CA PRO A 105 0.69 -12.79 6.02
C PRO A 105 1.63 -12.45 4.84
N ASN A 106 1.22 -11.52 3.98
CA ASN A 106 1.90 -11.15 2.74
C ASN A 106 2.36 -9.67 2.73
N GLY A 107 2.44 -9.01 3.88
CA GLY A 107 2.87 -7.61 3.92
C GLY A 107 2.88 -6.99 5.30
N PHE A 108 3.39 -5.77 5.37
CA PHE A 108 3.44 -4.98 6.60
C PHE A 108 3.59 -3.48 6.30
N ILE A 109 3.15 -2.68 7.28
CA ILE A 109 3.35 -1.22 7.34
C ILE A 109 4.29 -0.92 8.50
N TYR A 110 5.21 0.01 8.31
CA TYR A 110 6.22 0.38 9.29
C TYR A 110 6.38 1.90 9.44
N GLU A 111 6.93 2.31 10.58
CA GLU A 111 7.27 3.69 10.91
C GLU A 111 8.80 3.85 10.96
N THR A 112 9.27 4.97 10.45
CA THR A 112 10.66 5.43 10.60
C THR A 112 10.68 6.82 11.24
N VAL A 113 11.65 7.05 12.11
CA VAL A 113 11.80 8.30 12.86
C VAL A 113 13.25 8.77 12.70
N ILE A 114 13.43 9.88 11.98
CA ILE A 114 14.74 10.53 11.84
C ILE A 114 15.03 11.40 13.06
N ASP A 115 14.01 12.16 13.48
CA ASP A 115 13.97 12.95 14.72
C ASP A 115 12.50 13.21 15.13
N SER A 116 12.28 13.99 16.19
CA SER A 116 10.93 14.27 16.72
C SER A 116 9.98 14.98 15.74
N ALA A 117 10.51 15.67 14.72
CA ALA A 117 9.73 16.39 13.71
C ALA A 117 9.61 15.62 12.40
N ASN A 118 10.42 14.58 12.18
CA ASN A 118 10.52 13.85 10.93
C ASN A 118 10.16 12.38 11.12
N ILE A 119 8.85 12.11 11.15
CA ILE A 119 8.25 10.77 11.18
C ILE A 119 7.76 10.43 9.76
N ASN A 120 8.16 9.28 9.26
CA ASN A 120 7.74 8.77 7.94
C ASN A 120 7.20 7.35 8.08
N TYR A 121 6.38 6.97 7.11
CA TYR A 121 5.78 5.65 7.04
C TYR A 121 6.16 4.96 5.74
N GLY A 122 6.12 3.63 5.75
CA GLY A 122 6.37 2.83 4.56
C GLY A 122 5.65 1.49 4.64
N PHE A 123 5.64 0.77 3.53
CA PHE A 123 5.08 -0.57 3.46
C PHE A 123 5.95 -1.50 2.62
N ARG A 124 5.72 -2.80 2.83
CA ARG A 124 6.10 -3.87 1.91
C ARG A 124 4.89 -4.78 1.75
N GLN A 125 4.51 -5.06 0.51
CA GLN A 125 3.61 -6.16 0.18
C GLN A 125 4.38 -7.11 -0.73
N VAL A 126 4.18 -8.41 -0.56
CA VAL A 126 4.83 -9.45 -1.34
C VAL A 126 3.81 -10.34 -2.05
N HIS A 127 4.16 -10.81 -3.24
CA HIS A 127 3.33 -11.75 -3.99
C HIS A 127 4.18 -12.69 -4.85
N TYR A 128 3.64 -13.88 -5.13
CA TYR A 128 4.18 -14.78 -6.14
C TYR A 128 3.17 -14.97 -7.26
N GLN A 129 3.65 -14.88 -8.50
CA GLN A 129 2.84 -15.25 -9.66
C GLN A 129 3.75 -15.79 -10.76
N ALA A 130 3.42 -17.01 -11.20
CA ALA A 130 4.26 -17.80 -12.11
C ALA A 130 5.66 -18.02 -11.53
N ASP A 131 6.71 -17.66 -12.27
CA ASP A 131 8.12 -17.78 -11.91
C ASP A 131 8.69 -16.50 -11.28
N LEU A 132 7.83 -15.53 -10.95
CA LEU A 132 8.22 -14.24 -10.42
C LEU A 132 7.75 -14.01 -8.99
N GLU A 133 8.62 -13.39 -8.22
CA GLU A 133 8.31 -12.72 -6.96
C GLU A 133 8.16 -11.23 -7.17
N TYR A 134 7.23 -10.64 -6.41
CA TYR A 134 6.91 -9.22 -6.47
C TYR A 134 7.09 -8.62 -5.08
N VAL A 135 7.75 -7.47 -5.02
CA VAL A 135 7.81 -6.61 -3.84
C VAL A 135 7.23 -5.26 -4.21
N PHE A 136 6.11 -4.92 -3.58
CA PHE A 136 5.45 -3.62 -3.70
C PHE A 136 5.85 -2.75 -2.51
N GLN A 137 6.17 -1.50 -2.79
CA GLN A 137 6.55 -0.53 -1.77
C GLN A 137 6.17 0.88 -2.22
N GLN A 138 6.19 1.83 -1.28
CA GLN A 138 6.28 3.23 -1.64
C GLN A 138 7.64 3.52 -2.29
N SER A 139 7.68 4.43 -3.25
CA SER A 139 8.96 4.88 -3.81
C SER A 139 9.85 5.49 -2.74
N LEU A 140 11.17 5.34 -2.90
CA LEU A 140 12.19 5.92 -2.02
C LEU A 140 12.20 7.46 -2.04
N MET A 141 11.54 8.08 -3.02
CA MET A 141 11.43 9.54 -3.13
C MET A 141 10.09 10.04 -2.57
N GLY A 142 10.16 10.80 -1.47
CA GLY A 142 9.01 11.47 -0.85
C GLY A 142 8.81 11.08 0.61
N SER A 143 7.91 11.79 1.26
CA SER A 143 7.44 11.53 2.63
C SER A 143 5.93 11.37 2.56
N PHE A 144 5.43 10.24 3.07
CA PHE A 144 4.00 9.92 3.06
C PHE A 144 3.46 9.89 4.48
N THR A 145 2.24 10.38 4.66
CA THR A 145 1.49 10.19 5.90
C THR A 145 1.12 8.72 6.06
N GLN A 146 0.80 8.33 7.30
CA GLN A 146 0.33 6.96 7.57
C GLN A 146 -0.90 6.62 6.71
N GLU A 147 -1.86 7.55 6.58
CA GLU A 147 -3.06 7.35 5.76
C GLU A 147 -2.72 7.14 4.27
N GLN A 148 -1.76 7.88 3.72
CA GLN A 148 -1.33 7.68 2.33
C GLN A 148 -0.68 6.31 2.13
N ILE A 149 0.14 5.87 3.10
CA ILE A 149 0.76 4.54 3.08
C ILE A 149 -0.27 3.43 3.19
N GLU A 150 -1.23 3.53 4.11
CA GLU A 150 -2.33 2.56 4.27
C GLU A 150 -3.13 2.45 2.96
N ARG A 151 -3.46 3.57 2.32
CA ARG A 151 -4.16 3.55 1.03
C ARG A 151 -3.35 2.85 -0.06
N MET A 152 -2.07 3.18 -0.21
CA MET A 152 -1.20 2.54 -1.21
C MET A 152 -0.99 1.05 -0.92
N TYR A 153 -0.90 0.67 0.37
CA TYR A 153 -0.79 -0.71 0.80
C TYR A 153 -2.03 -1.53 0.40
N GLU A 154 -3.23 -1.00 0.66
CA GLU A 154 -4.48 -1.64 0.22
C GLU A 154 -4.57 -1.75 -1.31
N ALA A 155 -4.09 -0.75 -2.04
CA ALA A 155 -4.17 -0.70 -3.49
C ALA A 155 -3.36 -1.79 -4.21
N VAL A 156 -2.31 -2.31 -3.57
CA VAL A 156 -1.44 -3.34 -4.16
C VAL A 156 -1.74 -4.75 -3.68
N LYS A 157 -2.70 -4.92 -2.76
CA LYS A 157 -3.07 -6.25 -2.27
C LYS A 157 -3.53 -7.13 -3.41
N GLN A 158 -2.80 -8.23 -3.61
CA GLN A 158 -3.15 -9.26 -4.57
C GLN A 158 -4.12 -10.26 -3.93
N LYS A 159 -5.08 -10.74 -4.72
CA LYS A 159 -5.96 -11.83 -4.26
C LYS A 159 -5.12 -13.09 -4.09
N GLU A 160 -5.30 -13.77 -2.97
CA GLU A 160 -4.79 -15.13 -2.80
C GLU A 160 -5.41 -16.02 -3.89
N GLN A 161 -4.57 -16.76 -4.60
CA GLN A 161 -5.01 -17.74 -5.62
C GLN A 161 -5.36 -19.06 -4.96
#